data_AF-A0A3P8JTM6-F1
#
_entry.id   AF-A0A3P8JTM6-F1
#
_cell.length_a   1.000
_cell.length_b   1.000
_cell.length_c   1.000
_cell.angle_alpha   90.00
_cell.angle_beta   90.00
_cell.angle_gamma   90.00
#
_symmetry.space_group_name_H-M   'P 1'
#
loop_
_entity.id
_entity.type
_entity.pdbx_description
1 polymer ?
#
loop_
_entity_poly.entity_id
_entity_poly.type
_entity_poly.pdbx_seq_one_letter_code
_entity_poly.pdbx_strand_id
1 'polypeptide(L)'
;MDATGASVWVLSNRRANSEMAGWLEQHEKQSELLGGAGDVLANSQSDPYLSQAVLDLQFGHSQRVGYDVATNVLSQLQRVGDLHKRRPEHASLGVLRSPDIPSILVETGFISNTGEERLLASDNYQQQLAEAIYNGLRNYFMQHPLQSAPRGEPAQTASAASPGRTLIN
;
A
#
# COMPACT_ATOMS: atom_id res chain seq x y z
N MET A 1 -31.12 -15.99 1.50
CA MET A 1 -30.43 -15.55 0.26
C MET A 1 -28.96 -15.81 0.50
N ASP A 2 -28.32 -16.52 -0.40
CA ASP A 2 -26.88 -16.81 -0.30
C ASP A 2 -26.09 -15.55 -0.64
N ALA A 3 -24.94 -15.36 0.00
CA ALA A 3 -24.07 -14.23 -0.27
C ALA A 3 -23.52 -14.31 -1.70
N THR A 4 -23.45 -13.17 -2.37
CA THR A 4 -22.95 -13.03 -3.75
C THR A 4 -22.23 -11.70 -3.94
N GLY A 5 -21.35 -11.66 -4.93
CA GLY A 5 -20.71 -10.47 -5.46
C GLY A 5 -19.35 -10.15 -4.84
N ALA A 6 -18.60 -9.29 -5.50
CA ALA A 6 -17.29 -8.85 -5.04
C ALA A 6 -17.40 -7.78 -3.94
N SER A 7 -16.37 -7.66 -3.10
CA SER A 7 -16.25 -6.62 -2.08
C SER A 7 -14.78 -6.21 -1.91
N VAL A 8 -14.54 -5.03 -1.35
CA VAL A 8 -13.18 -4.55 -1.07
C VAL A 8 -13.13 -4.01 0.35
N TRP A 9 -12.10 -4.40 1.09
CA TRP A 9 -11.90 -4.09 2.49
C TRP A 9 -10.66 -3.25 2.72
N VAL A 10 -10.74 -2.34 3.69
CA VAL A 10 -9.66 -1.47 4.16
C VAL A 10 -9.53 -1.57 5.68
N LEU A 11 -8.40 -1.15 6.24
CA LEU A 11 -8.18 -1.21 7.69
C LEU A 11 -9.18 -0.32 8.44
N SER A 12 -9.73 -0.82 9.55
CA SER A 12 -10.61 -0.03 10.43
C SER A 12 -9.82 0.95 11.30
N ASN A 13 -10.31 2.17 11.51
CA ASN A 13 -9.62 3.20 12.31
C ASN A 13 -9.23 2.73 13.72
N ARG A 14 -10.09 1.95 14.38
CA ARG A 14 -9.79 1.41 15.71
C ARG A 14 -8.61 0.44 15.68
N ARG A 15 -8.59 -0.49 14.71
CA ARG A 15 -7.46 -1.40 14.56
C ARG A 15 -6.22 -0.64 14.15
N ALA A 16 -6.39 0.33 13.27
CA ALA A 16 -5.33 1.18 12.77
C ALA A 16 -4.57 1.85 13.93
N ASN A 17 -5.29 2.54 14.83
CA ASN A 17 -4.71 3.18 16.00
C ASN A 17 -3.97 2.19 16.92
N SER A 18 -4.48 0.97 17.08
CA SER A 18 -3.81 -0.06 17.90
C SER A 18 -2.54 -0.60 17.26
N GLU A 19 -2.49 -0.73 15.92
CA GLU A 19 -1.28 -1.16 15.21
C GLU A 19 -0.20 -0.09 15.28
N MET A 20 -0.58 1.17 15.14
CA MET A 20 0.33 2.30 15.24
C MET A 20 0.98 2.40 16.63
N ALA A 21 0.20 2.23 17.70
CA ALA A 21 0.73 2.16 19.06
C ALA A 21 1.70 0.98 19.23
N GLY A 22 1.32 -0.21 18.76
CA GLY A 22 2.19 -1.39 18.82
C GLY A 22 3.46 -1.26 17.98
N TRP A 23 3.39 -0.56 16.84
CA TRP A 23 4.53 -0.28 15.98
C TRP A 23 5.52 0.66 16.68
N LEU A 24 5.04 1.74 17.30
CA LEU A 24 5.87 2.66 18.08
C LEU A 24 6.60 1.94 19.22
N GLU A 25 5.88 1.11 19.98
CA GLU A 25 6.43 0.31 21.08
C GLU A 25 7.53 -0.65 20.62
N GLN A 26 7.36 -1.27 19.44
CA GLN A 26 8.32 -2.24 18.89
C GLN A 26 9.54 -1.55 18.26
N HIS A 27 9.34 -0.39 17.62
CA HIS A 27 10.34 0.29 16.80
C HIS A 27 11.06 1.45 17.49
N GLU A 28 10.75 1.79 18.74
CA GLU A 28 11.58 2.67 19.60
C GLU A 28 13.06 2.21 19.71
N LYS A 29 13.40 0.98 19.27
CA LYS A 29 14.76 0.44 19.28
C LYS A 29 15.50 0.45 17.94
N GLN A 30 14.83 0.70 16.80
CA GLN A 30 15.42 0.59 15.46
C GLN A 30 14.73 1.56 14.47
N SER A 31 15.44 2.62 14.06
CA SER A 31 14.94 3.76 13.26
C SER A 31 14.77 3.49 11.74
N GLU A 32 14.91 2.25 11.26
CA GLU A 32 15.33 2.01 9.88
C GLU A 32 14.23 1.72 8.83
N LEU A 33 12.94 1.64 9.20
CA LEU A 33 11.99 0.84 8.40
C LEU A 33 10.72 1.54 7.86
N LEU A 34 10.74 2.85 7.58
CA LEU A 34 9.51 3.57 7.12
C LEU A 34 9.65 4.39 5.83
N GLY A 35 10.53 4.00 4.91
CA GLY A 35 10.73 4.76 3.66
C GLY A 35 11.11 6.22 3.97
N GLY A 36 10.53 7.20 3.25
CA GLY A 36 10.85 8.63 3.43
C GLY A 36 10.65 9.21 4.85
N ALA A 37 9.95 8.51 5.77
CA ALA A 37 9.93 8.84 7.20
C ALA A 37 11.24 8.52 7.90
N GLY A 38 11.92 7.46 7.48
CA GLY A 38 13.10 6.92 8.13
C GLY A 38 14.20 7.96 8.26
N ASP A 39 14.34 8.86 7.28
CA ASP A 39 15.30 9.96 7.32
C ASP A 39 14.91 11.04 8.36
N VAL A 40 13.62 11.36 8.48
CA VAL A 40 13.12 12.30 9.51
C VAL A 40 13.27 11.69 10.91
N LEU A 41 12.97 10.39 11.04
CA LEU A 41 13.08 9.64 12.29
C LEU A 41 14.54 9.40 12.71
N ALA A 42 15.44 9.18 11.74
CA ALA A 42 16.87 8.99 11.99
C ALA A 42 17.58 10.31 12.34
N ASN A 43 17.15 11.43 11.76
CA ASN A 43 17.69 12.76 12.07
C ASN A 43 17.04 13.42 13.30
N SER A 44 15.88 12.93 13.75
CA SER A 44 15.28 13.32 15.03
C SER A 44 15.98 12.59 16.18
N GLN A 45 17.17 13.04 16.57
CA GLN A 45 17.71 12.66 17.87
C GLN A 45 16.76 13.15 18.98
N SER A 46 15.92 12.23 19.46
CA SER A 46 15.31 12.24 20.80
C SER A 46 14.01 13.03 21.04
N ASP A 47 13.11 13.20 20.06
CA ASP A 47 11.73 13.66 20.34
C ASP A 47 10.67 12.60 20.00
N PRO A 48 10.22 11.80 20.99
CA PRO A 48 9.15 10.81 20.81
C PRO A 48 7.83 11.41 20.30
N TYR A 49 7.53 12.68 20.63
CA TYR A 49 6.31 13.33 20.19
C TYR A 49 6.34 13.68 18.70
N LEU A 50 7.51 14.09 18.19
CA LEU A 50 7.69 14.36 16.76
C LEU A 50 7.58 13.06 15.94
N SER A 51 8.21 11.99 16.40
CA SER A 51 8.11 10.67 15.76
C SER A 51 6.67 10.18 15.71
N GLN A 52 5.94 10.29 16.83
CA GLN A 52 4.52 9.93 16.88
C GLN A 52 3.70 10.74 15.87
N ALA A 53 3.90 12.07 15.82
CA ALA A 53 3.16 12.92 14.90
C ALA A 53 3.43 12.58 13.43
N VAL A 54 4.68 12.30 13.06
CA VAL A 54 5.04 11.89 11.69
C VAL A 54 4.39 10.55 11.34
N LEU A 55 4.42 9.59 12.26
CA LEU A 55 3.77 8.29 12.09
C LEU A 55 2.26 8.43 11.92
N ASP A 56 1.60 9.20 12.77
CA ASP A 56 0.16 9.49 12.68
C ASP A 56 -0.20 10.06 11.30
N LEU A 57 0.62 10.99 10.79
CA LEU A 57 0.41 11.62 9.48
C LEU A 57 0.58 10.61 8.34
N GLN A 58 1.63 9.80 8.37
CA GLN A 58 1.88 8.79 7.33
C GLN A 58 0.82 7.71 7.34
N PHE A 59 0.43 7.29 8.54
CA PHE A 59 -0.59 6.29 8.72
C PHE A 59 -1.95 6.78 8.22
N GLY A 60 -2.35 8.00 8.62
CA GLY A 60 -3.56 8.64 8.11
C GLY A 60 -3.54 8.85 6.59
N HIS A 61 -2.37 9.14 6.02
CA HIS A 61 -2.18 9.23 4.57
C HIS A 61 -2.37 7.87 3.89
N SER A 62 -1.69 6.82 4.38
CA SER A 62 -1.78 5.46 3.87
C SER A 62 -3.22 4.94 3.89
N GLN A 63 -3.97 5.19 4.97
CA GLN A 63 -5.38 4.82 5.07
C GLN A 63 -6.24 5.51 4.02
N ARG A 64 -6.03 6.82 3.79
CA ARG A 64 -6.78 7.59 2.79
C ARG A 64 -6.49 7.08 1.38
N VAL A 65 -5.22 6.89 1.06
CA VAL A 65 -4.80 6.31 -0.22
C VAL A 65 -5.41 4.92 -0.41
N GLY A 66 -5.37 4.06 0.63
CA GLY A 66 -5.97 2.73 0.59
C GLY A 66 -7.46 2.78 0.29
N TYR A 67 -8.19 3.74 0.87
CA TYR A 67 -9.62 3.94 0.60
C TYR A 67 -9.89 4.41 -0.84
N ASP A 68 -9.09 5.34 -1.36
CA ASP A 68 -9.23 5.87 -2.72
C ASP A 68 -8.92 4.80 -3.77
N VAL A 69 -7.87 4.00 -3.52
CA VAL A 69 -7.54 2.82 -4.33
C VAL A 69 -8.69 1.81 -4.28
N ALA A 70 -9.18 1.47 -3.08
CA ALA A 70 -10.28 0.52 -2.92
C ALA A 70 -11.55 0.97 -3.67
N THR A 71 -11.86 2.27 -3.64
CA THR A 71 -12.98 2.86 -4.37
C THR A 71 -12.82 2.69 -5.88
N ASN A 72 -11.63 2.98 -6.41
CA ASN A 72 -11.34 2.81 -7.83
C ASN A 72 -11.41 1.34 -8.27
N VAL A 73 -10.84 0.41 -7.49
CA VAL A 73 -10.91 -1.04 -7.74
C VAL A 73 -12.35 -1.53 -7.71
N LEU A 74 -13.12 -1.15 -6.69
CA LEU A 74 -14.52 -1.56 -6.55
C LEU A 74 -15.38 -1.08 -7.75
N SER A 75 -15.11 0.13 -8.26
CA SER A 75 -15.80 0.66 -9.45
C SER A 75 -15.58 -0.16 -10.71
N GLN A 76 -14.41 -0.79 -10.85
CA GLN A 76 -14.12 -1.66 -12.00
C GLN A 76 -14.70 -3.05 -11.79
N LEU A 77 -14.65 -3.59 -10.57
CA LEU A 77 -15.26 -4.88 -10.24
C LEU A 77 -16.77 -4.91 -10.51
N GLN A 78 -17.46 -3.78 -10.26
CA GLN A 78 -18.89 -3.63 -10.59
C GLN A 78 -19.23 -3.85 -12.07
N ARG A 79 -18.24 -3.72 -12.97
CA ARG A 79 -18.43 -3.92 -14.41
C ARG A 79 -18.32 -5.39 -14.81
N VAL A 80 -17.73 -6.22 -13.96
CA VAL A 80 -17.54 -7.66 -14.17
C VAL A 80 -18.72 -8.44 -13.62
N GLY A 81 -19.24 -8.06 -12.45
CA GLY A 81 -20.37 -8.71 -11.81
C GLY A 81 -20.97 -7.88 -10.69
N ASP A 82 -21.87 -8.50 -9.93
CA ASP A 82 -22.52 -7.86 -8.79
C ASP A 82 -21.53 -7.56 -7.67
N LEU A 83 -21.84 -6.54 -6.88
CA LEU A 83 -21.09 -6.20 -5.68
C LEU A 83 -21.88 -6.61 -4.44
N HIS A 84 -21.22 -7.32 -3.53
CA HIS A 84 -21.77 -7.59 -2.20
C HIS A 84 -21.93 -6.30 -1.39
N LYS A 85 -20.97 -5.37 -1.57
CA LYS A 85 -20.93 -4.06 -0.93
C LYS A 85 -20.55 -3.00 -1.95
N ARG A 86 -21.33 -1.92 -2.00
CA ARG A 86 -21.16 -0.84 -2.99
C ARG A 86 -20.12 0.21 -2.60
N ARG A 87 -19.51 0.08 -1.41
CA ARG A 87 -18.44 0.93 -0.90
C ARG A 87 -17.38 0.06 -0.24
N PRO A 88 -16.13 0.54 -0.14
CA PRO A 88 -15.12 -0.12 0.66
C PRO A 88 -15.60 -0.30 2.10
N GLU A 89 -15.42 -1.50 2.65
CA GLU A 89 -15.78 -1.83 4.02
C GLU A 89 -14.54 -1.80 4.93
N HIS A 90 -14.75 -1.54 6.22
CA HIS A 90 -13.66 -1.50 7.19
C HIS A 90 -13.54 -2.83 7.94
N ALA A 91 -12.33 -3.39 8.02
CA ALA A 91 -12.05 -4.63 8.73
C ALA A 91 -10.77 -4.54 9.59
N SER A 92 -10.67 -5.44 10.57
CA SER A 92 -9.53 -5.53 11.50
C SER A 92 -8.61 -6.69 11.14
N LEU A 93 -8.19 -6.78 9.88
CA LEU A 93 -7.44 -7.91 9.34
C LEU A 93 -5.92 -7.71 9.47
N GLY A 94 -5.20 -8.81 9.73
CA GLY A 94 -3.74 -8.89 9.81
C GLY A 94 -3.00 -8.27 8.63
N VAL A 95 -3.50 -8.56 7.44
CA VAL A 95 -2.84 -8.24 6.16
C VAL A 95 -2.95 -6.76 5.78
N LEU A 96 -3.77 -5.98 6.47
CA LEU A 96 -4.04 -4.57 6.13
C LEU A 96 -3.26 -3.57 7.00
N ARG A 97 -2.28 -4.04 7.78
CA ARG A 97 -1.72 -3.32 8.94
C ARG A 97 -0.46 -2.51 8.68
N SER A 98 0.04 -2.46 7.45
CA SER A 98 1.27 -1.72 7.15
C SER A 98 1.06 -0.21 7.39
N PRO A 99 1.95 0.45 8.15
CA PRO A 99 1.74 1.83 8.54
C PRO A 99 2.00 2.83 7.40
N ASP A 100 2.95 2.54 6.55
CA ASP A 100 3.43 3.40 5.46
C ASP A 100 3.02 2.89 4.06
N ILE A 101 2.46 1.68 3.97
CA ILE A 101 2.01 1.10 2.70
C ILE A 101 0.47 0.99 2.66
N PRO A 102 -0.19 1.69 1.72
CA PRO A 102 -1.63 1.54 1.51
C PRO A 102 -1.99 0.10 1.18
N SER A 103 -2.92 -0.47 1.95
CA SER A 103 -3.30 -1.89 1.87
C SER A 103 -4.81 -2.06 1.70
N ILE A 104 -5.23 -2.92 0.76
CA ILE A 104 -6.63 -3.30 0.53
C ILE A 104 -6.74 -4.83 0.46
N LEU A 105 -7.92 -5.37 0.78
CA LEU A 105 -8.24 -6.77 0.51
C LEU A 105 -9.42 -6.84 -0.45
N VAL A 106 -9.26 -7.57 -1.55
CA VAL A 106 -10.31 -7.78 -2.54
C VAL A 106 -10.91 -9.16 -2.36
N GLU A 107 -12.21 -9.21 -2.11
CA GLU A 107 -13.02 -10.43 -2.13
C GLU A 107 -13.67 -10.54 -3.51
N THR A 108 -13.37 -11.61 -4.24
CA THR A 108 -13.77 -11.76 -5.65
C THR A 108 -15.12 -12.46 -5.84
N GLY A 109 -15.70 -13.01 -4.77
CA GLY A 109 -16.96 -13.75 -4.76
C GLY A 109 -16.99 -14.80 -3.64
N PHE A 110 -18.12 -15.48 -3.48
CA PHE A 110 -18.36 -16.44 -2.40
C PHE A 110 -18.27 -17.89 -2.90
N ILE A 111 -17.25 -18.64 -2.48
CA ILE A 111 -17.12 -20.08 -2.79
C ILE A 111 -18.28 -20.90 -2.21
N SER A 112 -18.92 -20.42 -1.14
CA SER A 112 -20.13 -21.03 -0.58
C SER A 112 -21.35 -20.95 -1.51
N ASN A 113 -21.33 -20.06 -2.51
CA ASN A 113 -22.34 -19.97 -3.55
C ASN A 113 -21.89 -20.79 -4.77
N THR A 114 -22.59 -21.89 -5.08
CA THR A 114 -22.22 -22.79 -6.19
C THR A 114 -22.19 -22.11 -7.56
N GLY A 115 -22.93 -21.03 -7.76
CA GLY A 115 -22.87 -20.24 -9.00
C GLY A 115 -21.55 -19.47 -9.11
N GLU A 116 -21.16 -18.78 -8.05
CA GLU A 116 -19.89 -18.04 -8.00
C GLU A 116 -18.68 -18.95 -7.92
N GLU A 117 -18.75 -20.08 -7.21
CA GLU A 117 -17.68 -21.09 -7.21
C GLU A 117 -17.31 -21.52 -8.63
N ARG A 118 -18.31 -21.80 -9.48
CA ARG A 118 -18.08 -22.18 -10.89
C ARG A 118 -17.47 -21.04 -11.70
N LEU A 119 -17.88 -19.79 -11.45
CA LEU A 119 -17.28 -18.62 -12.09
C LEU A 119 -15.83 -18.44 -11.64
N LEU A 120 -15.57 -18.51 -10.33
CA LEU A 120 -14.23 -18.39 -9.75
C LEU A 120 -13.27 -19.49 -10.21
N ALA A 121 -13.78 -20.66 -10.59
CA ALA A 121 -13.00 -21.74 -11.20
C ALA A 121 -12.70 -21.52 -12.69
N SER A 122 -13.27 -20.49 -13.33
CA SER A 122 -13.07 -20.20 -14.76
C SER A 122 -11.91 -19.24 -14.99
N ASP A 123 -10.95 -19.65 -15.82
CA ASP A 123 -9.83 -18.80 -16.25
C ASP A 123 -10.29 -17.48 -16.87
N ASN A 124 -11.39 -17.50 -17.65
CA ASN A 124 -11.92 -16.29 -18.27
C ASN A 124 -12.44 -15.28 -17.24
N TYR A 125 -13.15 -15.76 -16.21
CA TYR A 125 -13.66 -14.89 -15.16
C TYR A 125 -12.53 -14.38 -14.25
N GLN A 126 -11.54 -15.22 -13.93
CA GLN A 126 -10.35 -14.80 -13.20
C GLN A 126 -9.58 -13.70 -13.97
N GLN A 127 -9.46 -13.82 -15.29
CA GLN A 127 -8.84 -12.79 -16.12
C GLN A 127 -9.63 -11.47 -16.08
N GLN A 128 -10.96 -11.52 -16.16
CA GLN A 128 -11.80 -10.32 -16.05
C GLN A 128 -11.64 -9.62 -14.68
N LEU A 129 -11.57 -10.39 -13.59
CA LEU A 129 -11.31 -9.86 -12.25
C LEU A 129 -9.93 -9.22 -12.14
N ALA A 130 -8.89 -9.89 -12.66
CA ALA A 130 -7.53 -9.37 -12.68
C ALA A 130 -7.44 -8.05 -13.47
N GLU A 131 -8.07 -7.99 -14.64
CA GLU A 131 -8.16 -6.77 -15.45
C GLU A 131 -8.92 -5.65 -14.74
N ALA A 132 -10.01 -5.96 -14.04
CA ALA A 132 -10.74 -4.98 -13.25
C ALA A 132 -9.87 -4.39 -12.12
N ILE A 133 -9.14 -5.22 -11.39
CA ILE A 133 -8.20 -4.78 -10.34
C ILE A 133 -7.11 -3.90 -10.95
N TYR A 134 -6.48 -4.36 -12.04
CA TYR A 134 -5.45 -3.59 -12.77
C TYR A 134 -5.97 -2.22 -13.21
N ASN A 135 -7.14 -2.17 -13.85
CA ASN A 135 -7.74 -0.94 -14.32
C ASN A 135 -8.11 -0.01 -13.15
N GLY A 136 -8.53 -0.56 -12.01
CA GLY A 136 -8.77 0.20 -10.78
C GLY A 136 -7.51 0.89 -10.27
N LEU A 137 -6.41 0.15 -10.17
CA LEU A 137 -5.09 0.69 -9.80
C LEU A 137 -4.61 1.74 -10.79
N ARG A 138 -4.72 1.46 -12.10
CA ARG A 138 -4.35 2.39 -13.16
C ARG A 138 -5.15 3.70 -13.07
N ASN A 139 -6.46 3.61 -12.86
CA ASN A 139 -7.33 4.78 -12.72
C ASN A 139 -6.95 5.63 -11.50
N TYR A 140 -6.62 4.99 -10.38
CA TYR A 140 -6.11 5.68 -9.20
C TYR A 140 -4.83 6.47 -9.54
N PHE A 141 -3.80 5.84 -10.13
CA PHE A 141 -2.55 6.54 -10.47
C PHE A 141 -2.69 7.60 -11.56
N MET A 142 -3.71 7.51 -12.43
CA MET A 142 -4.02 8.58 -13.37
C MET A 142 -4.65 9.81 -12.70
N GLN A 143 -5.46 9.60 -11.66
CA GLN A 143 -6.07 10.66 -10.86
C GLN A 143 -5.07 11.27 -9.85
N HIS A 144 -4.12 10.45 -9.41
CA HIS A 144 -3.05 10.79 -8.48
C HIS A 144 -1.70 10.50 -9.12
N PRO A 145 -1.24 11.31 -10.08
CA PRO A 145 0.08 11.14 -10.68
C PRO A 145 1.14 11.04 -9.60
N LEU A 146 2.00 10.03 -9.68
CA LEU A 146 3.14 9.91 -8.78
C LEU A 146 3.93 11.21 -8.84
N GLN A 147 4.05 11.90 -7.70
CA GLN A 147 5.04 12.97 -7.59
C GLN A 147 6.38 12.31 -7.87
N SER A 148 7.09 12.77 -8.92
CA SER A 148 8.40 12.25 -9.27
C SER A 148 9.25 12.22 -8.00
N ALA A 149 9.69 11.02 -7.61
CA ALA A 149 10.62 10.84 -6.50
C ALA A 149 11.77 11.86 -6.66
N PRO A 150 12.27 12.46 -5.56
CA PRO A 150 13.45 13.31 -5.66
C PRO A 150 14.50 12.51 -6.43
N ARG A 151 14.93 13.05 -7.58
CA ARG A 151 15.98 12.44 -8.39
C ARG A 151 17.18 12.27 -7.46
N GLY A 152 17.44 11.03 -7.04
CA GLY A 152 18.72 10.70 -6.43
C GLY A 152 19.78 11.19 -7.42
N GLU A 153 20.60 12.14 -6.98
CA GLU A 153 21.75 12.57 -7.76
C GLU A 153 22.53 11.32 -8.17
N PRO A 154 22.97 11.19 -9.43
CA PRO A 154 23.76 10.05 -9.83
C PRO A 154 24.99 9.97 -8.93
N ALA A 155 25.17 8.82 -8.28
CA ALA A 155 26.33 8.51 -7.47
C ALA A 155 27.59 8.93 -8.23
N GLN A 156 28.32 9.91 -7.71
CA GLN A 156 29.63 10.28 -8.22
C GLN A 156 30.52 9.04 -8.11
N THR A 157 30.71 8.35 -9.24
CA THR A 157 31.72 7.31 -9.36
C THR A 157 33.07 7.97 -9.14
N ALA A 158 33.64 7.78 -7.96
CA ALA A 158 35.02 8.12 -7.68
C ALA A 158 35.91 7.43 -8.73
N SER A 159 36.42 8.22 -9.66
CA SER A 159 37.43 7.77 -10.62
C SER A 159 38.72 7.56 -9.85
N ALA A 160 39.05 6.29 -9.57
CA ALA A 160 40.37 5.89 -9.11
C ALA A 160 41.37 6.10 -10.26
N ALA A 161 42.01 7.26 -10.29
CA ALA A 161 43.14 7.51 -11.16
C ALA A 161 44.35 6.65 -10.73
N SER A 162 44.81 5.78 -11.63
CA SER A 162 46.02 4.97 -11.44
C SER A 162 47.28 5.83 -11.38
N PRO A 163 48.28 5.52 -10.54
CA PRO A 163 49.52 6.29 -10.49
C PRO A 163 50.45 5.91 -11.65
N GLY A 164 50.47 6.76 -12.68
CA GLY A 164 51.39 6.71 -13.82
C GLY A 164 52.76 7.33 -13.50
N ARG A 165 53.74 6.47 -13.25
CA ARG A 165 55.19 6.57 -13.50
C ARG A 165 55.69 7.88 -14.13
N THR A 166 56.55 8.62 -13.42
CA THR A 166 57.43 9.64 -14.02
C THR A 166 58.89 9.27 -13.72
N LEU A 167 59.64 9.04 -14.80
CA LEU A 167 61.09 8.96 -14.85
C LEU A 167 61.66 10.37 -14.72
N ILE A 168 62.67 10.56 -13.87
CA ILE A 168 63.45 11.79 -13.80
C ILE A 168 64.81 11.48 -14.43
N ASN A 169 65.17 12.27 -15.45
CA ASN A 169 66.51 12.38 -16.03
C ASN A 169 67.34 13.35 -15.19
#